data_AF-A0A7Y4GZA4-F1
#
_entry.id   AF-A0A7Y4GZA4-F1
#
_cell.length_a   1.000
_cell.length_b   1.000
_cell.length_c   1.000
_cell.angle_alpha   90.00
_cell.angle_beta   90.00
_cell.angle_gamma   90.00
#
_symmetry.space_group_name_H-M   'P 1'
#
loop_
_entity.id
_entity.type
_entity.pdbx_description
1 polymer ?
#
loop_
_entity_poly.entity_id
_entity_poly.type
_entity_poly.pdbx_seq_one_letter_code
_entity_poly.pdbx_strand_id
1 'polypeptide(L)'
;MAAAGADLYRAQTVVTGQGEANRITGFAACLEDVLIKVSGAHKLAGDKRLAAYKSNAKSFVKAFSYRDQFSGKPIRDEQGTRDRPYDLTIDFEEKKIDDILRALGLKPWLSHRPRLAVFVEMENGPRKFVVTADGIQSDLQRDALLAAADKRGIGVVLPSAAALAKSGLEGAKLEAVPSSTLVPLATEQGGELALVGYLAWSDRELGWVTNWRMDWQGRTHVWEIRGVTFDEAFRRGIGGAAQILSDNGDPGGRARR
;
A
#
# COMPACT_ATOMS: atom_id res chain seq x y z
N MET A 1 -2.80 -12.85 -7.05
CA MET A 1 -1.57 -13.68 -7.06
C MET A 1 -0.53 -12.95 -6.24
N ALA A 2 0.22 -13.63 -5.37
CA ALA A 2 1.36 -13.02 -4.69
C ALA A 2 2.40 -12.57 -5.73
N ALA A 3 3.05 -11.44 -5.51
CA ALA A 3 4.08 -10.93 -6.42
C ALA A 3 5.21 -11.96 -6.54
N ALA A 4 5.44 -12.50 -7.75
CA ALA A 4 6.60 -13.33 -8.04
C ALA A 4 7.89 -12.50 -7.85
N GLY A 5 9.04 -13.14 -7.59
CA GLY A 5 10.30 -12.44 -7.27
C GLY A 5 10.68 -11.31 -8.24
N ALA A 6 10.45 -11.50 -9.55
CA ALA A 6 10.70 -10.48 -10.57
C ALA A 6 9.76 -9.26 -10.49
N ASP A 7 8.54 -9.42 -9.96
CA ASP A 7 7.61 -8.32 -9.76
C ASP A 7 7.97 -7.45 -8.54
N LEU A 8 8.74 -7.98 -7.59
CA LEU A 8 9.14 -7.22 -6.39
C LEU A 8 10.06 -6.04 -6.71
N TYR A 9 10.92 -6.17 -7.73
CA TYR A 9 11.86 -5.13 -8.17
C TYR A 9 11.28 -4.21 -9.25
N ARG A 10 9.96 -4.27 -9.45
CA ARG A 10 9.21 -3.42 -10.37
C ARG A 10 8.33 -2.44 -9.60
N ALA A 11 8.28 -1.21 -10.08
CA ALA A 11 7.37 -0.18 -9.59
C ALA A 11 6.77 0.64 -10.73
N GLN A 12 5.60 1.23 -10.48
CA GLN A 12 4.88 2.04 -11.45
C GLN A 12 4.45 3.37 -10.82
N THR A 13 4.53 4.44 -11.60
CA THR A 13 3.99 5.75 -11.24
C THR A 13 3.35 6.43 -12.44
N VAL A 14 2.46 7.38 -12.19
CA VAL A 14 1.93 8.24 -13.24
C VAL A 14 2.88 9.41 -13.45
N VAL A 15 3.15 9.75 -14.70
CA VAL A 15 3.89 10.94 -15.11
C VAL A 15 3.14 11.69 -16.19
N THR A 16 3.23 13.02 -16.18
CA THR A 16 2.64 13.88 -17.21
C THR A 16 3.64 14.01 -18.36
N GLY A 17 3.43 13.30 -19.47
CA GLY A 17 4.35 13.29 -20.60
C GLY A 17 5.55 12.34 -20.45
N GLN A 18 6.26 12.12 -21.56
CA GLN A 18 7.40 11.18 -21.64
C GLN A 18 8.78 11.86 -21.63
N GLY A 19 8.80 13.19 -21.46
CA GLY A 19 10.02 13.99 -21.40
C GLY A 19 10.97 13.54 -20.28
N GLU A 20 12.27 13.78 -20.46
CA GLU A 20 13.29 13.29 -19.52
C GLU A 20 13.11 13.83 -18.10
N ALA A 21 12.68 15.10 -17.95
CA ALA A 21 12.41 15.68 -16.64
C ALA A 21 11.31 14.92 -15.86
N ASN A 22 10.23 14.55 -16.56
CA ASN A 22 9.11 13.80 -15.98
C ASN A 22 9.55 12.36 -15.68
N ARG A 23 10.36 11.76 -16.56
CA ARG A 23 10.94 10.43 -16.37
C ARG A 23 11.86 10.35 -15.15
N ILE A 24 12.77 11.30 -14.97
CA ILE A 24 13.69 11.33 -13.83
C ILE A 24 12.92 11.46 -12.51
N THR A 25 11.88 12.29 -12.49
CA THR A 25 10.99 12.41 -11.33
C THR A 25 10.30 11.08 -11.02
N GLY A 26 9.81 10.39 -12.06
CA GLY A 26 9.21 9.06 -11.92
C GLY A 26 10.20 8.00 -11.43
N PHE A 27 11.44 8.01 -11.91
CA PHE A 27 12.50 7.11 -11.43
C PHE A 27 12.79 7.32 -9.93
N ALA A 28 12.89 8.57 -9.49
CA ALA A 28 13.11 8.88 -8.08
C ALA A 28 11.94 8.44 -7.19
N ALA A 29 10.69 8.63 -7.62
CA ALA A 29 9.51 8.19 -6.90
C ALA A 29 9.46 6.65 -6.80
N CYS A 30 9.63 5.96 -7.93
CA CYS A 30 9.60 4.51 -7.98
C CYS A 30 10.77 3.83 -7.27
N LEU A 31 11.92 4.51 -7.13
CA LEU A 31 13.05 3.98 -6.36
C LEU A 31 12.70 3.87 -4.87
N GLU A 32 12.02 4.85 -4.31
CA GLU A 32 11.54 4.76 -2.91
C GLU A 32 10.51 3.64 -2.77
N ASP A 33 9.58 3.55 -3.72
CA ASP A 33 8.53 2.53 -3.71
C ASP A 33 9.09 1.10 -3.81
N VAL A 34 10.05 0.86 -4.71
CA VAL A 34 10.66 -0.47 -4.86
C VAL A 34 11.49 -0.85 -3.64
N LEU A 35 12.20 0.09 -3.01
CA LEU A 35 12.95 -0.18 -1.78
C LEU A 35 12.01 -0.61 -0.65
N ILE A 36 10.86 0.05 -0.51
CA ILE A 36 9.83 -0.34 0.47
C ILE A 36 9.19 -1.67 0.07
N LYS A 37 8.85 -1.88 -1.21
CA LYS A 37 8.21 -3.12 -1.70
C LYS A 37 9.12 -4.33 -1.45
N VAL A 38 10.41 -4.23 -1.80
CA VAL A 38 11.38 -5.32 -1.66
C VAL A 38 11.67 -5.63 -0.20
N SER A 39 11.85 -4.63 0.67
CA SER A 39 12.18 -4.85 2.09
C SER A 39 10.97 -5.02 3.01
N GLY A 40 9.78 -4.58 2.60
CA GLY A 40 8.63 -4.37 3.51
C GLY A 40 8.81 -3.20 4.48
N ALA A 41 9.96 -2.49 4.47
CA ALA A 41 10.28 -1.47 5.46
C ALA A 41 9.60 -0.13 5.16
N HIS A 42 8.35 0.03 5.61
CA HIS A 42 7.58 1.26 5.40
C HIS A 42 8.23 2.51 5.98
N LYS A 43 9.05 2.39 7.03
CA LYS A 43 9.89 3.46 7.60
C LYS A 43 10.82 4.16 6.59
N LEU A 44 11.06 3.58 5.41
CA LEU A 44 11.82 4.24 4.34
C LEU A 44 11.01 5.34 3.62
N ALA A 45 9.69 5.38 3.79
CA ALA A 45 8.85 6.42 3.21
C ALA A 45 9.28 7.80 3.74
N GLY A 46 9.72 8.68 2.83
CA GLY A 46 10.27 10.00 3.20
C GLY A 46 11.59 9.98 3.98
N ASP A 47 12.33 8.86 4.04
CA ASP A 47 13.63 8.80 4.70
C ASP A 47 14.66 9.66 3.94
N LYS A 48 15.23 10.64 4.64
CA LYS A 48 16.20 11.60 4.08
C LYS A 48 17.46 10.92 3.53
N ARG A 49 17.83 9.74 4.05
CA ARG A 49 18.97 8.96 3.55
C ARG A 49 18.78 8.53 2.09
N LEU A 50 17.53 8.48 1.61
CA LEU A 50 17.24 8.15 0.22
C LEU A 50 17.56 9.27 -0.77
N ALA A 51 17.78 10.51 -0.32
CA ALA A 51 17.93 11.67 -1.20
C ALA A 51 19.05 11.49 -2.24
N ALA A 52 20.23 11.01 -1.83
CA ALA A 52 21.36 10.79 -2.72
C ALA A 52 21.12 9.67 -3.76
N TYR A 53 20.37 8.63 -3.37
CA TYR A 53 19.98 7.56 -4.29
C TYR A 53 18.93 8.05 -5.29
N LYS A 54 17.94 8.81 -4.81
CA LYS A 54 16.86 9.39 -5.64
C LYS A 54 17.40 10.37 -6.67
N SER A 55 18.40 11.18 -6.34
CA SER A 55 19.04 12.09 -7.32
C SER A 55 19.77 11.35 -8.44
N ASN A 56 20.15 10.08 -8.25
CA ASN A 56 20.79 9.25 -9.25
C ASN A 56 19.95 8.00 -9.61
N ALA A 57 18.62 8.11 -9.53
CA ALA A 57 17.72 6.97 -9.66
C ALA A 57 17.88 6.20 -10.98
N LYS A 58 18.19 6.92 -12.07
CA LYS A 58 18.44 6.37 -13.42
C LYS A 58 19.50 5.28 -13.43
N SER A 59 20.52 5.35 -12.58
CA SER A 59 21.62 4.36 -12.54
C SER A 59 21.20 2.98 -12.00
N PHE A 60 20.04 2.91 -11.34
CA PHE A 60 19.46 1.68 -10.79
C PHE A 60 18.42 1.04 -11.72
N VAL A 61 18.02 1.73 -12.80
CA VAL A 61 17.01 1.27 -13.73
C VAL A 61 17.61 0.26 -14.71
N LYS A 62 16.96 -0.90 -14.82
CA LYS A 62 17.24 -1.94 -15.83
C LYS A 62 16.50 -1.65 -17.12
N ALA A 63 15.20 -1.39 -17.01
CA ALA A 63 14.31 -1.11 -18.14
C ALA A 63 13.12 -0.24 -17.67
N PHE A 64 12.46 0.43 -18.60
CA PHE A 64 11.22 1.14 -18.33
C PHE A 64 10.31 1.13 -19.55
N SER A 65 9.00 1.29 -19.33
CA SER A 65 7.99 1.37 -20.38
C SER A 65 6.91 2.39 -20.03
N TYR A 66 6.21 2.87 -21.05
CA TYR A 66 5.10 3.81 -20.91
C TYR A 66 3.80 3.18 -21.40
N ARG A 67 2.70 3.40 -20.69
CA ARG A 67 1.33 3.15 -21.15
C ARG A 67 0.52 4.43 -21.12
N ASP A 68 -0.04 4.84 -22.26
CA ASP A 68 -0.97 5.98 -22.33
C ASP A 68 -2.29 5.62 -21.64
N GLN A 69 -2.66 6.35 -20.59
CA GLN A 69 -3.91 6.13 -19.86
C GLN A 69 -5.15 6.48 -20.70
N PHE A 70 -4.98 7.29 -21.75
CA PHE A 70 -6.03 7.70 -22.67
C PHE A 70 -5.81 7.14 -24.08
N SER A 71 -5.11 6.01 -24.19
CA SER A 71 -5.00 5.28 -25.46
C SER A 71 -6.39 5.06 -26.06
N GLY A 72 -6.56 5.39 -27.35
CA GLY A 72 -7.84 5.30 -28.06
C GLY A 72 -8.82 6.47 -27.87
N LYS A 73 -8.52 7.45 -27.00
CA LYS A 73 -9.26 8.72 -26.94
C LYS A 73 -8.49 9.81 -27.70
N PRO A 74 -9.13 10.63 -28.55
CA PRO A 74 -8.48 11.78 -29.19
C PRO A 74 -7.91 12.74 -28.15
N ILE A 75 -6.84 13.46 -28.49
CA ILE A 75 -6.36 14.57 -27.65
C ILE A 75 -7.49 15.60 -27.65
N ARG A 76 -8.22 15.71 -26.53
CA ARG A 76 -9.25 16.74 -26.37
C ARG A 76 -8.58 17.97 -25.79
N ASP A 77 -7.85 18.71 -26.61
CA ASP A 77 -7.57 20.11 -26.32
C ASP A 77 -7.56 20.94 -27.63
N GLU A 78 -8.27 22.05 -27.62
CA GLU A 78 -8.26 23.04 -28.71
C GLU A 78 -6.97 23.89 -28.71
N GLN A 79 -5.94 23.48 -27.96
CA GLN A 79 -4.68 24.23 -27.81
C GLN A 79 -3.39 23.37 -27.75
N GLY A 80 -3.43 22.03 -27.69
CA GLY A 80 -2.22 21.18 -27.77
C GLY A 80 -1.19 21.35 -26.64
N THR A 81 -1.53 22.00 -25.53
CA THR A 81 -0.53 22.51 -24.56
C THR A 81 -0.31 21.58 -23.36
N ARG A 82 -1.12 20.54 -23.16
CA ARG A 82 -0.98 19.64 -21.99
C ARG A 82 -0.57 18.23 -22.38
N ASP A 83 0.63 17.85 -21.95
CA ASP A 83 1.12 16.48 -22.00
C ASP A 83 0.13 15.50 -21.34
N ARG A 84 -0.11 14.35 -22.00
CA ARG A 84 -0.98 13.29 -21.47
C ARG A 84 -0.38 12.60 -20.24
N PRO A 85 -1.20 12.06 -19.32
CA PRO A 85 -0.70 11.16 -18.29
C PRO A 85 -0.35 9.79 -18.87
N TYR A 86 0.82 9.30 -18.47
CA TYR A 86 1.29 7.95 -18.79
C TYR A 86 1.58 7.19 -17.50
N ASP A 87 1.29 5.89 -17.50
CA ASP A 87 1.86 4.98 -16.53
C ASP A 87 3.30 4.67 -16.93
N LEU A 88 4.26 5.07 -16.11
CA LEU A 88 5.67 4.73 -16.24
C LEU A 88 5.97 3.53 -15.35
N THR A 89 6.21 2.38 -15.97
CA THR A 89 6.63 1.14 -15.29
C THR A 89 8.14 1.01 -15.39
N ILE A 90 8.79 0.71 -14.27
CA ILE A 90 10.24 0.67 -14.15
C ILE A 90 10.65 -0.65 -13.52
N ASP A 91 11.54 -1.36 -14.21
CA ASP A 91 12.26 -2.52 -13.71
C ASP A 91 13.61 -2.07 -13.18
N PHE A 92 13.92 -2.38 -11.92
CA PHE A 92 15.20 -2.05 -11.30
C PHE A 92 16.19 -3.21 -11.36
N GLU A 93 17.48 -2.88 -11.31
CA GLU A 93 18.56 -3.85 -11.18
C GLU A 93 18.57 -4.44 -9.76
N GLU A 94 18.14 -5.70 -9.62
CA GLU A 94 17.94 -6.37 -8.31
C GLU A 94 19.14 -6.22 -7.38
N LYS A 95 20.34 -6.57 -7.87
CA LYS A 95 21.58 -6.48 -7.08
C LYS A 95 21.82 -5.07 -6.55
N LYS A 96 21.56 -4.03 -7.34
CA LYS A 96 21.80 -2.65 -6.90
C LYS A 96 20.77 -2.22 -5.85
N ILE A 97 19.52 -2.63 -5.98
CA ILE A 97 18.49 -2.39 -4.95
C ILE A 97 18.87 -3.07 -3.64
N ASP A 98 19.30 -4.32 -3.70
CA ASP A 98 19.75 -5.08 -2.53
C ASP A 98 20.98 -4.46 -1.87
N ASP A 99 21.91 -3.93 -2.67
CA ASP A 99 23.10 -3.22 -2.17
C ASP A 99 22.71 -1.91 -1.45
N ILE A 100 21.70 -1.17 -1.93
CA ILE A 100 21.13 0.00 -1.21
C ILE A 100 20.51 -0.45 0.11
N LEU A 101 19.66 -1.48 0.10
CA LEU A 101 19.01 -1.97 1.31
C LEU A 101 20.03 -2.38 2.36
N ARG A 102 21.08 -3.11 1.95
CA ARG A 102 22.19 -3.51 2.81
C ARG A 102 22.93 -2.30 3.40
N ALA A 103 23.20 -1.28 2.59
CA ALA A 103 23.82 -0.04 3.05
C ALA A 103 22.96 0.72 4.08
N LEU A 104 21.63 0.56 4.00
CA LEU A 104 20.67 1.13 4.95
C LEU A 104 20.44 0.24 6.20
N GLY A 105 21.10 -0.91 6.29
CA GLY A 105 20.95 -1.88 7.38
C GLY A 105 19.68 -2.74 7.27
N LEU A 106 19.10 -2.84 6.09
CA LEU A 106 17.89 -3.60 5.80
C LEU A 106 18.20 -4.84 4.96
N LYS A 107 17.26 -5.79 4.94
CA LYS A 107 17.34 -7.00 4.13
C LYS A 107 16.12 -7.10 3.22
N PRO A 108 16.26 -7.67 2.01
CA PRO A 108 15.12 -7.99 1.17
C PRO A 108 14.18 -9.00 1.84
N TRP A 109 12.87 -8.78 1.74
CA TRP A 109 11.83 -9.69 2.19
C TRP A 109 11.46 -10.65 1.06
N LEU A 110 12.19 -11.76 1.01
CA LEU A 110 12.06 -12.81 -0.03
C LEU A 110 11.27 -14.04 0.43
N SER A 111 10.90 -14.10 1.71
CA SER A 111 10.04 -15.17 2.23
C SER A 111 8.60 -15.01 1.73
N HIS A 112 7.79 -16.04 1.97
CA HIS A 112 6.36 -16.03 1.65
C HIS A 112 5.69 -14.77 2.22
N ARG A 113 4.93 -14.08 1.37
CA ARG A 113 4.17 -12.89 1.73
C ARG A 113 2.71 -13.28 1.90
N PRO A 114 2.22 -13.42 3.15
CA PRO A 114 0.89 -13.93 3.39
C PRO A 114 -0.16 -12.99 2.82
N ARG A 115 -1.23 -13.56 2.27
CA ARG A 115 -2.37 -12.79 1.79
C ARG A 115 -3.17 -12.24 2.97
N LEU A 116 -3.38 -10.93 3.02
CA LEU A 116 -4.10 -10.29 4.12
C LEU A 116 -5.60 -10.21 3.84
N ALA A 117 -6.43 -10.72 4.74
CA ALA A 117 -7.83 -10.36 4.79
C ALA A 117 -7.98 -9.03 5.54
N VAL A 118 -8.34 -7.99 4.81
CA VAL A 118 -8.42 -6.62 5.34
C VAL A 118 -9.87 -6.32 5.70
N PHE A 119 -10.10 -6.07 6.99
CA PHE A 119 -11.38 -5.66 7.55
C PHE A 119 -11.30 -4.17 7.87
N VAL A 120 -11.95 -3.34 7.07
CA VAL A 120 -11.89 -1.88 7.23
C VAL A 120 -13.27 -1.34 7.59
N GLU A 121 -13.37 -0.72 8.76
CA GLU A 121 -14.51 0.06 9.18
C GLU A 121 -14.24 1.55 8.94
N MET A 122 -15.19 2.25 8.34
CA MET A 122 -15.08 3.68 8.06
C MET A 122 -16.26 4.43 8.67
N GLU A 123 -15.94 5.53 9.36
CA GLU A 123 -16.90 6.40 10.04
C GLU A 123 -16.68 7.85 9.59
N ASN A 124 -17.65 8.40 8.85
CA ASN A 124 -17.68 9.79 8.41
C ASN A 124 -19.00 10.43 8.84
N GLY A 125 -19.00 10.99 10.05
CA GLY A 125 -20.20 11.51 10.70
C GLY A 125 -21.28 10.43 10.81
N PRO A 126 -22.47 10.61 10.21
CA PRO A 126 -23.54 9.60 10.28
C PRO A 126 -23.28 8.38 9.39
N ARG A 127 -22.34 8.45 8.45
CA ARG A 127 -22.04 7.34 7.53
C ARG A 127 -21.04 6.41 8.17
N LYS A 128 -21.52 5.21 8.50
CA LYS A 128 -20.72 4.13 9.06
C LYS A 128 -20.89 2.87 8.22
N PHE A 129 -19.79 2.33 7.70
CA PHE A 129 -19.83 1.12 6.88
C PHE A 129 -18.52 0.34 6.96
N VAL A 130 -18.59 -0.93 6.59
CA VAL A 130 -17.42 -1.79 6.40
C VAL A 130 -17.13 -1.88 4.90
N VAL A 131 -15.86 -1.78 4.51
CA VAL A 131 -15.42 -1.92 3.12
C VAL A 131 -15.55 -3.39 2.71
N THR A 132 -16.35 -3.67 1.69
CA THR A 132 -16.57 -5.05 1.19
C THR A 132 -16.08 -5.26 -0.24
N ALA A 133 -15.87 -6.52 -0.61
CA ALA A 133 -15.45 -6.93 -1.94
C ALA A 133 -16.49 -6.62 -3.05
N ASP A 134 -17.76 -6.45 -2.68
CA ASP A 134 -18.93 -6.47 -3.57
C ASP A 134 -19.89 -5.28 -3.38
N GLY A 135 -19.69 -4.45 -2.36
CA GLY A 135 -20.56 -3.31 -2.07
C GLY A 135 -20.24 -2.09 -2.93
N ILE A 136 -21.26 -1.49 -3.54
CA ILE A 136 -21.14 -0.29 -4.42
C ILE A 136 -20.50 0.90 -3.66
N GLN A 137 -20.87 1.11 -2.41
CA GLN A 137 -20.30 2.18 -1.58
C GLN A 137 -18.81 1.99 -1.24
N SER A 138 -18.23 0.83 -1.57
CA SER A 138 -16.84 0.47 -1.30
C SER A 138 -15.94 0.55 -2.54
N ASP A 139 -16.43 0.94 -3.71
CA ASP A 139 -15.66 0.87 -4.96
C ASP A 139 -14.34 1.65 -4.88
N LEU A 140 -14.40 2.92 -4.46
CA LEU A 140 -13.20 3.77 -4.33
C LEU A 140 -12.24 3.23 -3.26
N GLN A 141 -12.77 2.74 -2.14
CA GLN A 141 -11.98 2.22 -1.03
C GLN A 141 -11.30 0.91 -1.41
N ARG A 142 -12.00 0.05 -2.14
CA ARG A 142 -11.49 -1.22 -2.67
C ARG A 142 -10.34 -0.98 -3.63
N ASP A 143 -10.52 -0.07 -4.58
CA ASP A 143 -9.48 0.29 -5.55
C ASP A 143 -8.25 0.86 -4.83
N ALA A 144 -8.45 1.76 -3.86
CA ALA A 144 -7.35 2.33 -3.08
C ALA A 144 -6.61 1.29 -2.22
N LEU A 145 -7.33 0.33 -1.61
CA LEU A 145 -6.73 -0.77 -0.85
C LEU A 145 -5.93 -1.71 -1.75
N LEU A 146 -6.48 -2.09 -2.90
CA LEU A 146 -5.80 -2.94 -3.88
C LEU A 146 -4.54 -2.24 -4.42
N ALA A 147 -4.64 -0.96 -4.78
CA ALA A 147 -3.49 -0.18 -5.23
C ALA A 147 -2.40 -0.05 -4.14
N ALA A 148 -2.80 0.17 -2.88
CA ALA A 148 -1.88 0.19 -1.75
C ALA A 148 -1.19 -1.17 -1.52
N ALA A 149 -1.92 -2.27 -1.68
CA ALA A 149 -1.43 -3.63 -1.54
C ALA A 149 -0.42 -3.99 -2.64
N ASP A 150 -0.77 -3.73 -3.90
CA ASP A 150 0.11 -3.93 -5.06
C ASP A 150 1.41 -3.14 -4.92
N LYS A 151 1.30 -1.89 -4.48
CA LYS A 151 2.45 -1.00 -4.23
C LYS A 151 3.40 -1.54 -3.15
N ARG A 152 2.93 -2.40 -2.24
CA ARG A 152 3.74 -3.06 -1.21
C ARG A 152 4.06 -4.53 -1.52
N GLY A 153 3.57 -5.05 -2.65
CA GLY A 153 3.76 -6.45 -3.04
C GLY A 153 3.11 -7.41 -2.05
N ILE A 154 1.95 -7.04 -1.51
CA ILE A 154 1.15 -7.87 -0.60
C ILE A 154 -0.17 -8.21 -1.29
N GLY A 155 -0.57 -9.48 -1.24
CA GLY A 155 -1.91 -9.86 -1.67
C GLY A 155 -2.94 -9.47 -0.62
N VAL A 156 -4.06 -8.87 -1.02
CA VAL A 156 -5.18 -8.59 -0.11
C VAL A 156 -6.47 -9.27 -0.56
N VAL A 157 -7.36 -9.52 0.39
CA VAL A 157 -8.78 -9.84 0.17
C VAL A 157 -9.63 -8.98 1.08
N LEU A 158 -10.84 -8.69 0.62
CA LEU A 158 -11.88 -8.06 1.41
C LEU A 158 -12.98 -9.09 1.66
N PRO A 159 -13.67 -9.01 2.80
CA PRO A 159 -14.86 -9.82 3.01
C PRO A 159 -15.97 -9.39 2.05
N SER A 160 -16.78 -10.34 1.58
CA SER A 160 -18.06 -10.01 0.94
C SER A 160 -19.09 -9.56 1.98
N ALA A 161 -20.10 -8.81 1.54
CA ALA A 161 -21.22 -8.42 2.40
C ALA A 161 -21.89 -9.66 3.02
N ALA A 162 -22.14 -10.69 2.22
CA ALA A 162 -22.74 -11.95 2.69
C ALA A 162 -21.91 -12.66 3.77
N ALA A 163 -20.58 -12.62 3.67
CA ALA A 163 -19.70 -13.25 4.65
C ALA A 163 -19.70 -12.48 5.99
N LEU A 164 -19.80 -11.14 5.95
CA LEU A 164 -20.00 -10.32 7.15
C LEU A 164 -21.36 -10.58 7.80
N ALA A 165 -22.44 -10.68 6.99
CA ALA A 165 -23.79 -10.99 7.44
C ALA A 165 -23.83 -12.31 8.21
N LYS A 166 -23.29 -13.37 7.59
CA LYS A 166 -23.21 -14.72 8.15
C LYS A 166 -22.47 -14.75 9.48
N SER A 167 -21.49 -13.87 9.66
CA SER A 167 -20.67 -13.77 10.87
C SER A 167 -21.24 -12.79 11.92
N GLY A 168 -22.37 -12.12 11.63
CA GLY A 168 -22.94 -11.10 12.52
C GLY A 168 -22.08 -9.85 12.69
N LEU A 169 -21.21 -9.56 11.71
CA LEU A 169 -20.25 -8.45 11.77
C LEU A 169 -20.70 -7.20 10.99
N GLU A 170 -21.94 -7.20 10.49
CA GLU A 170 -22.55 -6.04 9.85
C GLU A 170 -22.75 -4.91 10.88
N GLY A 171 -21.93 -3.87 10.81
CA GLY A 171 -22.00 -2.74 11.76
C GLY A 171 -21.34 -3.00 13.12
N ALA A 172 -20.68 -4.14 13.31
CA ALA A 172 -19.84 -4.38 14.48
C ALA A 172 -18.68 -3.37 14.53
N LYS A 173 -18.29 -2.96 15.75
CA LYS A 173 -17.02 -2.25 15.98
C LYS A 173 -15.89 -3.25 15.75
N LEU A 174 -15.41 -3.36 14.51
CA LEU A 174 -14.40 -4.33 14.08
C LEU A 174 -13.13 -4.25 14.94
N GLU A 175 -12.82 -3.05 15.44
CA GLU A 175 -11.79 -2.81 16.47
C GLU A 175 -11.87 -3.79 17.65
N ALA A 176 -13.08 -4.01 18.18
CA ALA A 176 -13.33 -4.79 19.39
C ALA A 176 -13.52 -6.29 19.10
N VAL A 177 -13.56 -6.69 17.84
CA VAL A 177 -13.77 -8.10 17.45
C VAL A 177 -12.48 -8.89 17.67
N PRO A 178 -12.49 -9.98 18.46
CA PRO A 178 -11.31 -10.80 18.67
C PRO A 178 -10.79 -11.41 17.37
N SER A 179 -9.47 -11.57 17.25
CA SER A 179 -8.86 -12.20 16.07
C SER A 179 -9.31 -13.64 15.86
N SER A 180 -9.65 -14.36 16.94
CA SER A 180 -10.24 -15.71 16.87
C SER A 180 -11.56 -15.75 16.08
N THR A 181 -12.30 -14.65 16.02
CA THR A 181 -13.52 -14.53 15.21
C THR A 181 -13.21 -14.15 13.76
N LEU A 182 -12.16 -13.35 13.55
CA LEU A 182 -11.78 -12.85 12.22
C LEU A 182 -10.95 -13.84 11.40
N VAL A 183 -10.14 -14.69 12.03
CA VAL A 183 -9.26 -15.66 11.34
C VAL A 183 -10.04 -16.69 10.51
N PRO A 184 -11.13 -17.31 11.01
CA PRO A 184 -11.95 -18.22 10.20
C PRO A 184 -12.56 -17.51 8.99
N LEU A 185 -13.08 -16.29 9.19
CA LEU A 185 -13.63 -15.47 8.13
C LEU A 185 -12.57 -15.08 7.11
N ALA A 186 -11.38 -14.66 7.55
CA ALA A 186 -10.24 -14.38 6.69
C ALA A 186 -9.90 -15.59 5.80
N THR A 187 -9.89 -16.78 6.39
CA THR A 187 -9.58 -18.04 5.70
C THR A 187 -10.64 -18.39 4.65
N GLU A 188 -11.93 -18.26 4.98
CA GLU A 188 -13.05 -18.46 4.04
C GLU A 188 -12.98 -17.51 2.84
N GLN A 189 -12.48 -16.29 3.04
CA GLN A 189 -12.28 -15.30 1.97
C GLN A 189 -10.93 -15.47 1.23
N GLY A 190 -10.13 -16.47 1.59
CA GLY A 190 -8.85 -16.76 0.97
C GLY A 190 -7.69 -15.87 1.41
N GLY A 191 -7.77 -15.30 2.61
CA GLY A 191 -6.68 -14.65 3.33
C GLY A 191 -6.06 -15.58 4.38
N GLU A 192 -4.80 -15.31 4.71
CA GLU A 192 -4.01 -16.08 5.68
C GLU A 192 -3.91 -15.37 7.04
N LEU A 193 -3.98 -14.04 7.04
CA LEU A 193 -3.91 -13.21 8.24
C LEU A 193 -4.98 -12.11 8.20
N ALA A 194 -5.53 -11.76 9.35
CA ALA A 194 -6.46 -10.65 9.48
C ALA A 194 -5.72 -9.34 9.77
N LEU A 195 -6.01 -8.31 8.98
CA LEU A 195 -5.64 -6.91 9.23
C LEU A 195 -6.92 -6.13 9.48
N VAL A 196 -7.02 -5.46 10.63
CA VAL A 196 -8.19 -4.64 10.99
C VAL A 196 -7.81 -3.17 10.93
N GLY A 197 -8.60 -2.37 10.24
CA GLY A 197 -8.47 -0.91 10.19
C GLY A 197 -9.77 -0.24 10.59
N TYR A 198 -9.69 0.75 11.47
CA TYR A 198 -10.77 1.67 11.78
C TYR A 198 -10.37 3.07 11.35
N LEU A 199 -11.17 3.73 10.51
CA LEU A 199 -10.93 5.07 10.00
C LEU A 199 -12.09 5.97 10.43
N ALA A 200 -11.80 7.02 11.19
CA ALA A 200 -12.77 8.05 11.57
C ALA A 200 -12.37 9.42 10.99
N TRP A 201 -13.31 10.12 10.35
CA TRP A 201 -13.09 11.49 9.90
C TRP A 201 -12.98 12.43 11.09
N SER A 202 -11.98 13.33 11.07
CA SER A 202 -11.80 14.34 12.10
C SER A 202 -11.76 15.74 11.49
N ASP A 203 -12.71 16.58 11.88
CA ASP A 203 -12.74 18.00 11.47
C ASP A 203 -11.57 18.80 12.05
N ARG A 204 -10.99 18.35 13.18
CA ARG A 204 -9.81 18.97 13.78
C ARG A 204 -8.55 18.73 12.96
N GLU A 205 -8.38 17.51 12.48
CA GLU A 205 -7.21 17.09 11.68
C GLU A 205 -7.41 17.37 10.18
N LEU A 206 -8.63 17.78 9.78
CA LEU A 206 -9.06 17.92 8.39
C LEU A 206 -8.75 16.66 7.55
N GLY A 207 -8.92 15.49 8.17
CA GLY A 207 -8.54 14.22 7.58
C GLY A 207 -8.91 13.02 8.44
N TRP A 208 -8.55 11.83 7.96
CA TRP A 208 -8.81 10.57 8.65
C TRP A 208 -7.83 10.35 9.79
N VAL A 209 -8.37 9.95 10.93
CA VAL A 209 -7.64 9.37 12.07
C VAL A 209 -7.93 7.88 12.07
N THR A 210 -6.88 7.07 12.09
CA THR A 210 -7.00 5.66 11.79
C THR A 210 -6.25 4.83 12.79
N ASN A 211 -6.86 3.73 13.24
CA ASN A 211 -6.24 2.75 14.09
C ASN A 211 -6.19 1.41 13.36
N TRP A 212 -5.01 0.81 13.30
CA TRP A 212 -4.79 -0.47 12.63
C TRP A 212 -4.30 -1.50 13.63
N ARG A 213 -4.75 -2.75 13.47
CA ARG A 213 -4.38 -3.87 14.32
C ARG A 213 -4.15 -5.13 13.51
N MET A 214 -3.12 -5.88 13.87
CA MET A 214 -2.91 -7.26 13.41
C MET A 214 -2.27 -8.10 14.50
N ASP A 215 -2.55 -9.40 14.48
CA ASP A 215 -1.87 -10.37 15.33
C ASP A 215 -0.80 -11.10 14.52
N TRP A 216 0.42 -11.12 15.04
CA TRP A 216 1.56 -11.77 14.39
C TRP A 216 2.52 -12.33 15.45
N GLN A 217 3.00 -13.56 15.26
CA GLN A 217 3.93 -14.24 16.18
C GLN A 217 3.52 -14.17 17.66
N GLY A 218 2.22 -14.31 17.93
CA GLY A 218 1.67 -14.29 19.29
C GLY A 218 1.62 -12.90 19.95
N ARG A 219 1.79 -11.81 19.17
CA ARG A 219 1.69 -10.43 19.63
C ARG A 219 0.66 -9.67 18.82
N THR A 220 -0.07 -8.79 19.48
CA THR A 220 -0.94 -7.81 18.82
C THR A 220 -0.15 -6.55 18.54
N HIS A 221 -0.06 -6.18 17.27
CA HIS A 221 0.56 -4.96 16.79
C HIS A 221 -0.51 -3.93 16.51
N VAL A 222 -0.32 -2.70 16.98
CA VAL A 222 -1.26 -1.60 16.81
C VAL A 222 -0.52 -0.35 16.39
N TRP A 223 -1.05 0.38 15.40
CA TRP A 223 -0.48 1.66 14.97
C TRP A 223 -1.55 2.64 14.51
N GLU A 224 -1.23 3.92 14.68
CA GLU A 224 -2.15 5.02 14.40
C GLU A 224 -1.59 5.94 13.30
N ILE A 225 -2.47 6.47 12.46
CA ILE A 225 -2.16 7.48 11.45
C ILE A 225 -3.22 8.59 11.58
N ARG A 226 -2.81 9.85 11.43
CA ARG A 226 -3.68 11.03 11.60
C ARG A 226 -3.54 12.02 10.46
N GLY A 227 -4.61 12.77 10.20
CA GLY A 227 -4.59 13.91 9.28
C GLY A 227 -4.28 13.53 7.83
N VAL A 228 -4.74 12.35 7.39
CA VAL A 228 -4.45 11.82 6.06
C VAL A 228 -5.72 11.62 5.22
N THR A 229 -5.58 11.52 3.91
CA THR A 229 -6.65 11.00 3.04
C THR A 229 -6.84 9.49 3.26
N PHE A 230 -7.96 8.92 2.84
CA PHE A 230 -8.19 7.48 3.00
C PHE A 230 -7.20 6.66 2.16
N ASP A 231 -6.79 7.13 0.98
CA ASP A 231 -5.73 6.49 0.18
C ASP A 231 -4.42 6.36 0.96
N GLU A 232 -4.01 7.44 1.62
CA GLU A 232 -2.78 7.48 2.39
C GLU A 232 -2.91 6.66 3.68
N ALA A 233 -4.08 6.67 4.32
CA ALA A 233 -4.39 5.76 5.42
C ALA A 233 -4.19 4.28 5.02
N PHE A 234 -4.69 3.87 3.85
CA PHE A 234 -4.53 2.50 3.35
C PHE A 234 -3.08 2.18 2.99
N ARG A 235 -2.35 3.11 2.34
CA ARG A 235 -0.92 2.92 2.03
C ARG A 235 -0.06 2.74 3.28
N ARG A 236 -0.34 3.50 4.34
CA ARG A 236 0.39 3.40 5.61
C ARG A 236 -0.10 2.24 6.48
N GLY A 237 -1.40 1.91 6.43
CA GLY A 237 -1.97 0.70 7.04
C GLY A 237 -1.31 -0.56 6.50
N ILE A 238 -1.41 -0.78 5.19
CA ILE A 238 -0.79 -1.95 4.54
C ILE A 238 0.73 -1.90 4.64
N GLY A 239 1.34 -0.72 4.54
CA GLY A 239 2.78 -0.53 4.77
C GLY A 239 3.22 -0.95 6.17
N GLY A 240 2.43 -0.64 7.20
CA GLY A 240 2.70 -1.07 8.57
C GLY A 240 2.64 -2.58 8.73
N ALA A 241 1.64 -3.22 8.14
CA ALA A 241 1.55 -4.68 8.11
C ALA A 241 2.75 -5.30 7.37
N ALA A 242 3.16 -4.74 6.23
CA ALA A 242 4.36 -5.17 5.50
C ALA A 242 5.62 -5.13 6.38
N GLN A 243 5.76 -4.09 7.20
CA GLN A 243 6.93 -3.90 8.05
C GLN A 243 7.00 -4.91 9.20
N ILE A 244 5.85 -5.26 9.77
CA ILE A 244 5.72 -6.30 10.79
C ILE A 244 6.05 -7.66 10.19
N LEU A 245 5.45 -7.98 9.04
CA LEU A 245 5.63 -9.28 8.37
C LEU A 245 7.04 -9.50 7.83
N SER A 246 7.76 -8.44 7.48
CA SER A 246 9.14 -8.51 7.03
C SER A 246 10.17 -8.45 8.16
N ASP A 247 9.74 -8.53 9.43
CA ASP A 247 10.57 -8.40 10.63
C ASP A 247 11.38 -7.09 10.69
N ASN A 248 10.90 -6.03 10.05
CA ASN A 248 11.55 -4.71 10.03
C ASN A 248 11.10 -3.77 11.16
N GLY A 249 10.29 -4.29 12.09
CA GLY A 249 9.84 -3.64 13.33
C GLY A 249 8.42 -3.05 13.25
N ASP A 250 7.97 -2.44 14.34
CA ASP A 250 6.61 -1.90 14.44
C ASP A 250 6.42 -0.58 13.68
N PRO A 251 5.29 -0.41 12.95
CA PRO A 251 4.88 0.89 12.42
C PRO A 251 4.61 1.86 13.58
N GLY A 252 5.36 2.97 13.63
CA GLY A 252 5.23 3.99 14.69
C GLY A 252 6.22 3.86 15.85
N GLY A 253 7.02 2.79 15.90
CA GLY A 253 8.13 2.70 16.85
C GLY A 253 9.26 3.67 16.50
N ARG A 254 9.70 4.51 17.45
CA ARG A 254 11.04 5.12 17.35
C ARG A 254 12.06 3.98 17.21
N ALA A 255 12.96 4.08 16.23
CA ALA A 255 14.08 3.17 16.10
C ALA A 255 14.75 2.99 17.47
N ARG A 256 14.87 1.73 17.93
CA ARG A 256 15.65 1.45 19.14
C ARG A 256 17.07 1.99 18.90
N ARG A 257 17.48 2.92 19.76
CA ARG A 257 18.84 3.43 19.82
C ARG A 257 19.79 2.32 20.25
#